data_AF-A0A382PSV7-F1
#
_entry.id   AF-A0A382PSV7-F1
#
_cell.length_a   1.000
_cell.length_b   1.000
_cell.length_c   1.000
_cell.angle_alpha   90.00
_cell.angle_beta   90.00
_cell.angle_gamma   90.00
#
_symmetry.space_group_name_H-M   'P 1'
#
loop_
_entity.id
_entity.type
_entity.pdbx_description
1 polymer ?
#
loop_
_entity_poly.entity_id
_entity_poly.type
_entity_poly.pdbx_seq_one_letter_code
_entity_poly.pdbx_strand_id
1 'polypeptide(L)'
;EETEQKGWAEFGTVTGRPRRAAEFDFDLARRAIMLNSATQLAITKLDVRFPECAGVKSYNDLSDEAKSFIKNIEDKLQVAVTLIGTGPLVDDVIDIRSG
;
A
#
# COMPACT_ATOMS: atom_id res chain seq x y z
N GLU A 1 8.33 19.33 -3.17
CA GLU A 1 7.46 20.26 -2.43
C GLU A 1 6.10 19.64 -2.06
N GLU A 2 5.30 19.06 -2.97
CA GLU A 2 4.02 18.40 -2.58
C GLU A 2 4.17 17.08 -1.80
N THR A 3 5.22 16.30 -2.06
CA THR A 3 5.47 14.99 -1.41
C THR A 3 5.96 15.14 0.03
N GLU A 4 6.63 16.24 0.36
CA GLU A 4 7.09 16.54 1.72
C GLU A 4 5.93 17.01 2.61
N GLN A 5 5.01 17.82 2.07
CA GLN A 5 3.82 18.26 2.81
C GLN A 5 2.85 17.12 3.11
N LYS A 6 2.81 16.08 2.26
CA LYS A 6 1.99 14.87 2.47
C LYS A 6 2.68 13.80 3.34
N GLY A 7 3.93 14.00 3.77
CA GLY A 7 4.68 13.01 4.54
C GLY A 7 5.19 11.81 3.72
N TRP A 8 5.24 11.92 2.39
CA TRP A 8 5.61 10.85 1.45
C TRP A 8 7.08 10.91 1.03
N ALA A 9 7.87 11.74 1.69
CA ALA A 9 9.27 11.94 1.37
C ALA A 9 10.09 10.71 1.78
N GLU A 10 10.42 9.86 0.80
CA GLU A 10 11.36 8.76 0.98
C GLU A 10 12.74 9.14 0.47
N PHE A 11 13.78 8.85 1.24
CA PHE A 11 15.17 9.10 0.85
C PHE A 11 15.88 7.80 0.49
N GLY A 12 16.70 7.83 -0.56
CA GLY A 12 17.53 6.68 -0.93
C GLY A 12 18.54 6.37 0.17
N THR A 13 18.58 5.12 0.61
CA THR A 13 19.45 4.68 1.73
C THR A 13 20.94 4.90 1.50
N VAL A 14 21.41 4.83 0.24
CA VAL A 14 22.84 4.98 -0.08
C VAL A 14 23.19 6.41 -0.50
N THR A 15 22.33 7.07 -1.27
CA THR A 15 22.64 8.37 -1.90
C THR A 15 22.03 9.56 -1.17
N GLY A 16 21.10 9.33 -0.23
CA GLY A 16 20.37 10.38 0.49
C GLY A 16 19.45 11.23 -0.40
N ARG A 17 19.29 10.88 -1.69
CA ARG A 17 18.45 11.66 -2.62
C ARG A 17 16.97 11.37 -2.37
N PRO A 18 16.10 12.40 -2.40
CA PRO A 18 14.65 12.21 -2.30
C PRO A 18 14.15 11.40 -3.51
N ARG A 19 13.33 10.38 -3.25
CA ARG A 19 12.61 9.64 -4.27
C ARG A 19 11.40 10.44 -4.71
N ARG A 20 11.12 10.41 -6.01
CA ARG A 20 9.88 10.97 -6.56
C ARG A 20 8.72 10.08 -6.15
N ALA A 21 7.91 10.54 -5.20
CA ALA A 21 6.66 9.89 -4.84
C ALA A 21 5.52 10.42 -5.73
N ALA A 22 4.61 9.54 -6.09
CA ALA A 22 3.41 9.83 -6.86
C ALA A 22 2.23 9.05 -6.26
N GLU A 23 1.00 9.42 -6.63
CA GLU A 23 -0.17 8.65 -6.23
C GLU A 23 -0.20 7.26 -6.90
N PHE A 24 -1.04 6.37 -6.38
CA PHE A 24 -1.17 5.01 -6.90
C PHE A 24 -1.75 5.01 -8.32
N ASP A 25 -1.01 4.45 -9.27
CA ASP A 25 -1.40 4.35 -10.67
C ASP A 25 -1.98 2.96 -10.96
N PHE A 26 -3.30 2.92 -11.20
CA PHE A 26 -4.03 1.69 -11.48
C PHE A 26 -3.67 1.07 -12.85
N ASP A 27 -3.37 1.88 -13.86
CA ASP A 27 -3.04 1.38 -15.20
C ASP A 27 -1.66 0.72 -15.19
N LEU A 28 -0.70 1.35 -14.50
CA LEU A 28 0.62 0.78 -14.29
C LEU A 28 0.54 -0.52 -13.49
N ALA A 29 -0.24 -0.53 -12.41
CA ALA A 29 -0.46 -1.72 -11.58
C ALA A 29 -1.10 -2.86 -12.40
N ARG A 30 -2.15 -2.57 -13.18
CA ARG A 30 -2.81 -3.55 -14.06
C ARG A 30 -1.83 -4.13 -15.07
N ARG A 31 -0.97 -3.29 -15.66
CA ARG A 31 0.08 -3.76 -16.58
C ARG A 31 1.08 -4.67 -15.87
N ALA A 32 1.51 -4.32 -14.65
CA ALA A 32 2.40 -5.16 -13.86
C ALA A 32 1.77 -6.53 -13.53
N ILE A 33 0.48 -6.56 -13.19
CA ILE A 33 -0.28 -7.80 -12.97
C ILE A 33 -0.29 -8.66 -14.24
N MET A 34 -0.63 -8.07 -15.39
CA MET A 34 -0.66 -8.80 -16.66
C MET A 34 0.71 -9.38 -17.03
N LEU A 35 1.79 -8.63 -16.80
CA LEU A 35 3.15 -9.07 -17.10
C LEU A 35 3.64 -10.20 -16.18
N ASN A 36 3.30 -10.14 -14.89
CA ASN A 36 3.76 -11.13 -13.91
C ASN A 36 2.75 -12.27 -13.70
N SER A 37 1.57 -12.19 -14.30
CA SER A 37 0.43 -13.08 -14.00
C SER A 37 0.16 -13.18 -12.50
N ALA A 38 0.17 -12.03 -11.83
CA ALA A 38 0.04 -11.94 -10.38
C ALA A 38 -1.36 -12.44 -9.95
N THR A 39 -1.39 -13.38 -9.02
CA THR A 39 -2.63 -13.95 -8.46
C THR A 39 -3.06 -13.26 -7.17
N GLN A 40 -2.14 -12.56 -6.51
CA GLN A 40 -2.33 -11.89 -5.23
C GLN A 40 -1.53 -10.59 -5.21
N LEU A 41 -2.05 -9.58 -4.52
CA LEU A 41 -1.39 -8.29 -4.33
C LEU A 41 -0.96 -8.10 -2.87
N ALA A 42 0.18 -7.44 -2.72
CA ALA A 42 0.67 -6.95 -1.45
C ALA A 42 0.73 -5.41 -1.51
N ILE A 43 -0.04 -4.74 -0.67
CA ILE A 43 0.00 -3.29 -0.49
C ILE A 43 0.93 -2.99 0.67
N THR A 44 1.77 -1.97 0.53
CA THR A 44 2.71 -1.56 1.59
C THR A 44 2.58 -0.07 1.83
N LYS A 45 3.03 0.38 3.01
CA LYS A 45 3.02 1.80 3.40
C LYS A 45 1.61 2.40 3.42
N LEU A 46 0.63 1.61 3.87
CA LEU A 46 -0.73 2.09 4.03
C LEU A 46 -0.79 3.25 5.04
N ASP A 47 0.05 3.18 6.08
CA ASP A 47 0.27 4.20 7.12
C ASP A 47 0.73 5.56 6.57
N VAL A 48 1.45 5.56 5.44
CA VAL A 48 1.90 6.81 4.80
C VAL A 48 0.73 7.55 4.15
N ARG A 49 -0.32 6.84 3.73
CA ARG A 49 -1.56 7.45 3.20
C ARG A 49 -2.62 7.64 4.30
N PHE A 50 -2.69 6.71 5.25
CA PHE A 50 -3.64 6.64 6.35
C PHE A 50 -2.89 6.51 7.68
N PRO A 51 -2.35 7.61 8.23
CA PRO A 51 -1.56 7.59 9.46
C PRO A 51 -2.29 6.97 10.65
N GLU A 52 -3.62 7.01 10.67
CA GLU A 52 -4.47 6.38 11.68
C GLU A 52 -4.41 4.85 11.66
N CYS A 53 -3.99 4.24 10.54
CA CYS A 53 -3.83 2.80 10.40
C CYS A 53 -2.42 2.31 10.76
N ALA A 54 -1.54 3.18 11.26
CA ALA A 54 -0.17 2.83 11.59
C ALA A 54 -0.10 1.74 12.68
N GLY A 55 0.59 0.63 12.39
CA GLY A 55 0.76 -0.50 13.31
C GLY A 55 -0.48 -1.38 13.48
N VAL A 56 -1.53 -1.17 12.68
CA VAL A 56 -2.72 -2.03 12.70
C VAL A 56 -2.38 -3.42 12.18
N LYS A 57 -2.76 -4.47 12.92
CA LYS A 57 -2.43 -5.88 12.61
C LYS A 57 -3.63 -6.71 12.16
N SER A 58 -4.82 -6.13 12.13
CA SER A 58 -6.07 -6.80 11.78
C SER A 58 -6.85 -5.94 10.79
N TYR A 59 -7.42 -6.58 9.76
CA TYR A 59 -8.20 -5.89 8.75
C TYR A 59 -9.42 -5.16 9.34
N ASN A 60 -10.01 -5.70 10.41
CA ASN A 60 -11.18 -5.12 11.05
C ASN A 60 -10.90 -3.78 11.74
N ASP A 61 -9.65 -3.59 12.18
CA ASP A 61 -9.21 -2.40 12.91
C ASP A 61 -8.77 -1.26 11.97
N LEU A 62 -8.78 -1.49 10.65
CA LEU A 62 -8.55 -0.44 9.65
C LEU A 62 -9.72 0.56 9.59
N SER A 63 -9.41 1.81 9.26
CA SER A 63 -10.42 2.84 8.96
C SER A 63 -11.27 2.44 7.75
N ASP A 64 -12.50 2.94 7.69
CA ASP A 64 -13.42 2.65 6.59
C ASP A 64 -12.89 3.20 5.26
N GLU A 65 -12.16 4.32 5.31
CA GLU A 65 -11.45 4.90 4.18
C GLU A 65 -10.35 3.97 3.66
N ALA A 66 -9.53 3.40 4.56
CA ALA A 66 -8.46 2.47 4.19
C ALA A 66 -9.03 1.17 3.60
N LYS A 67 -10.09 0.61 4.20
CA LYS A 67 -10.82 -0.56 3.67
C LYS A 67 -11.39 -0.26 2.28
N SER A 68 -12.02 0.91 2.11
CA SER A 68 -12.58 1.34 0.82
C SER A 68 -11.51 1.51 -0.25
N PHE A 69 -10.32 2.01 0.12
CA PHE A 69 -9.18 2.12 -0.77
C PHE A 69 -8.69 0.75 -1.25
N ILE A 70 -8.52 -0.20 -0.33
CA ILE A 70 -8.12 -1.58 -0.66
C ILE A 70 -9.16 -2.22 -1.60
N LYS A 71 -10.44 -2.09 -1.26
CA LYS A 71 -11.53 -2.61 -2.09
C LYS A 71 -11.54 -1.99 -3.49
N ASN A 72 -11.29 -0.68 -3.60
CA ASN A 72 -11.18 -0.01 -4.90
C ASN A 72 -10.04 -0.57 -5.77
N ILE A 73 -8.92 -0.95 -5.14
CA ILE A 73 -7.80 -1.61 -5.82
C ILE A 73 -8.24 -2.98 -6.32
N GLU A 74 -8.85 -3.80 -5.46
CA GLU A 74 -9.33 -5.13 -5.85
C GLU A 74 -10.36 -5.05 -6.99
N ASP A 75 -11.32 -4.13 -6.89
CA ASP A 75 -12.37 -3.94 -7.90
C ASP A 75 -11.78 -3.49 -9.26
N LYS A 76 -10.78 -2.60 -9.26
CA LYS A 76 -10.16 -2.12 -10.50
C LYS A 76 -9.16 -3.09 -11.11
N LEU A 77 -8.40 -3.77 -10.26
CA LEU A 77 -7.32 -4.66 -10.70
C LEU A 77 -7.80 -6.11 -10.89
N GLN A 78 -8.99 -6.45 -10.38
CA GLN A 78 -9.59 -7.79 -10.43
C GLN A 78 -8.67 -8.87 -9.84
N VAL A 79 -7.85 -8.49 -8.85
CA VAL A 79 -6.94 -9.37 -8.12
C VAL A 79 -7.04 -9.06 -6.64
N ALA A 80 -7.12 -10.10 -5.81
CA ALA A 80 -7.26 -9.96 -4.37
C ALA A 80 -5.98 -9.38 -3.72
N VAL A 81 -6.17 -8.43 -2.82
CA VAL A 81 -5.13 -7.95 -1.91
C VAL A 81 -5.08 -8.92 -0.75
N THR A 82 -3.91 -9.44 -0.45
CA THR A 82 -3.75 -10.49 0.59
C THR A 82 -2.78 -10.12 1.69
N LEU A 83 -1.91 -9.15 1.44
CA LEU A 83 -0.95 -8.62 2.39
C LEU A 83 -1.04 -7.10 2.41
N ILE A 84 -1.10 -6.54 3.61
CA ILE A 84 -1.24 -5.09 3.81
C ILE A 84 -0.20 -4.65 4.85
N GLY A 85 0.83 -3.94 4.43
CA GLY A 85 1.82 -3.34 5.31
C GLY A 85 1.31 -2.02 5.89
N THR A 86 1.23 -1.96 7.21
CA THR A 86 0.72 -0.85 8.02
C THR A 86 1.81 -0.11 8.79
N GLY A 87 3.08 -0.41 8.53
CA GLY A 87 4.18 0.26 9.20
C GLY A 87 5.56 -0.25 8.79
N PRO A 88 6.61 0.29 9.43
CA PRO A 88 7.99 -0.04 9.12
C PRO A 88 8.49 -1.32 9.82
N LEU A 89 7.80 -1.84 10.83
CA LEU A 89 8.20 -3.06 11.53
C LEU A 89 7.78 -4.30 10.76
N VAL A 90 8.48 -5.42 11.00
CA VAL A 90 8.17 -6.72 10.37
C VAL A 90 6.77 -7.21 10.76
N ASP A 91 6.31 -6.87 11.96
CA ASP A 91 5.00 -7.26 12.47
C ASP A 91 3.88 -6.28 12.11
N ASP A 92 4.20 -5.17 11.43
CA ASP A 92 3.21 -4.19 10.96
C ASP A 92 2.66 -4.62 9.60
N VAL A 93 2.13 -5.84 9.56
CA VAL A 93 1.54 -6.46 8.38
C VAL A 93 0.25 -7.18 8.75
N ILE A 94 -0.78 -6.96 7.95
CA ILE A 94 -2.03 -7.70 8.00
C ILE A 94 -1.99 -8.77 6.92
N ASP A 95 -2.16 -10.01 7.32
CA ASP A 95 -2.22 -11.17 6.43
C ASP A 95 -3.66 -11.67 6.35
N ILE A 96 -4.24 -11.61 5.16
CA ILE A 96 -5.61 -12.06 4.86
C ILE A 96 -5.63 -13.19 3.83
N ARG A 97 -4.52 -13.90 3.62
CA ARG A 97 -4.39 -15.04 2.68
C ARG A 97 -5.28 -16.25 3.01
N SER A 98 -6.10 -16.18 4.05
CA SER A 98 -6.82 -17.34 4.62
C SER A 98 -8.27 -17.05 5.01
N GLY A 99 -8.84 -15.93 4.56
CA GLY A 99 -10.26 -15.61 4.71
C GLY A 99 -11.14 -16.32 3.69
#